data_AF-A0A6B2S764-F1
#
_entry.id   AF-A0A6B2S764-F1
#
_cell.length_a   1.000
_cell.length_b   1.000
_cell.length_c   1.000
_cell.angle_alpha   90.00
_cell.angle_beta   90.00
_cell.angle_gamma   90.00
#
_symmetry.space_group_name_H-M   'P 1'
#
loop_
_entity.id
_entity.type
_entity.pdbx_description
1 polymer ?
#
loop_
_entity_poly.entity_id
_entity_poly.type
_entity_poly.pdbx_seq_one_letter_code
_entity_poly.pdbx_strand_id
1 'polypeptide(L)'
;MHVEQLLQLESLDLALLWGERPLLTREISGVTATDLEDPARFLQQGEIVLSGLVWWSPEASPAKTDHFVSALRSAGATALLAGEETHGAVPGALVDSCREHGVPLLSVPARTSFRAITEAVYLRQWGDLSRRPAHHYALPENVRTELARLLADGAGPTELLDRAFAHLGRLPCYLLAAGGRTIGRTPSAPELPVQRA
;
A
#
# COMPACT_ATOMS: atom_id res chain seq x y z
N MET A 1 2.71 -8.95 -4.77
CA MET A 1 3.64 -8.38 -5.78
C MET A 1 4.97 -8.05 -5.11
N HIS A 2 6.12 -8.26 -5.76
CA HIS A 2 7.46 -8.02 -5.19
C HIS A 2 8.20 -6.83 -5.83
N VAL A 3 9.23 -6.31 -5.18
CA VAL A 3 10.05 -5.17 -5.67
C VAL A 3 10.72 -5.48 -7.00
N GLU A 4 11.26 -6.70 -7.16
CA GLU A 4 11.83 -7.15 -8.45
C GLU A 4 10.82 -7.11 -9.61
N GLN A 5 9.52 -7.26 -9.32
CA GLN A 5 8.45 -7.20 -10.32
C GLN A 5 7.96 -5.78 -10.60
N LEU A 6 8.31 -4.82 -9.74
CA LEU A 6 8.08 -3.38 -9.93
C LEU A 6 9.20 -2.79 -10.81
N LEU A 7 10.45 -3.18 -10.55
CA LEU A 7 11.62 -2.85 -11.39
C LEU A 7 11.48 -3.32 -12.85
N GLN A 8 10.75 -4.42 -13.09
CA GLN A 8 10.46 -4.94 -14.43
C GLN A 8 9.40 -4.15 -15.21
N LEU A 9 8.77 -3.13 -14.62
CA LEU A 9 7.82 -2.28 -15.35
C LEU A 9 8.56 -1.16 -16.07
N GLU A 10 8.95 -1.42 -17.33
CA GLU A 10 9.63 -0.46 -18.21
C GLU A 10 8.94 0.90 -18.29
N SER A 11 7.60 0.94 -18.14
CA SER A 11 6.80 2.17 -18.12
C SER A 11 7.04 3.08 -16.90
N LEU A 12 7.69 2.58 -15.85
CA LEU A 12 8.09 3.34 -14.66
C LEU A 12 9.57 3.76 -14.69
N ASP A 13 10.40 3.05 -15.48
CA ASP A 13 11.85 3.27 -15.63
C ASP A 13 12.60 3.46 -14.29
N LEU A 14 12.35 2.54 -13.35
CA LEU A 14 12.99 2.57 -12.04
C LEU A 14 14.36 1.92 -12.09
N ALA A 15 15.39 2.60 -11.57
CA ALA A 15 16.72 2.03 -11.43
C ALA A 15 16.96 1.48 -10.01
N LEU A 16 17.55 0.30 -9.89
CA LEU A 16 18.02 -0.22 -8.60
C LEU A 16 19.37 0.43 -8.26
N LEU A 17 19.43 1.23 -7.20
CA LEU A 17 20.67 1.83 -6.70
C LEU A 17 21.37 0.91 -5.70
N TRP A 18 20.60 0.27 -4.82
CA TRP A 18 21.10 -0.73 -3.90
C TRP A 18 20.02 -1.73 -3.48
N GLY A 19 20.37 -3.00 -3.33
CA GLY A 19 19.48 -4.01 -2.76
C GLY A 19 19.89 -5.43 -3.14
N GLU A 20 20.06 -6.29 -2.16
CA GLU A 20 20.35 -7.71 -2.40
C GLU A 20 19.11 -8.47 -2.87
N ARG A 21 19.30 -9.51 -3.69
CA ARG A 21 18.19 -10.27 -4.30
C ARG A 21 17.14 -10.78 -3.28
N PRO A 22 17.50 -11.30 -2.09
CA PRO A 22 16.50 -11.75 -1.10
C PRO A 22 15.64 -10.62 -0.51
N LEU A 23 16.10 -9.36 -0.58
CA LEU A 23 15.32 -8.20 -0.16
C LEU A 23 14.31 -7.79 -1.26
N LEU A 24 14.68 -7.94 -2.52
CA LEU A 24 13.84 -7.59 -3.67
C LEU A 24 12.68 -8.58 -3.91
N THR A 25 12.77 -9.79 -3.37
CA THR A 25 11.71 -10.82 -3.36
C THR A 25 10.72 -10.66 -2.21
N ARG A 26 10.77 -9.56 -1.43
CA ARG A 26 9.76 -9.25 -0.40
C ARG A 26 8.46 -8.76 -1.02
N GLU A 27 7.34 -9.17 -0.45
CA GLU A 27 6.02 -8.74 -0.91
C GLU A 27 5.73 -7.30 -0.48
N ILE A 28 5.18 -6.52 -1.42
CA ILE A 28 4.69 -5.16 -1.23
C ILE A 28 3.24 -5.28 -0.74
N SER A 29 3.00 -4.87 0.52
CA SER A 29 1.67 -4.84 1.13
C SER A 29 0.89 -3.56 0.81
N GLY A 30 1.59 -2.44 0.65
CA GLY A 30 1.03 -1.12 0.41
C GLY A 30 2.08 -0.10 -0.07
N VAL A 31 1.69 1.17 -0.11
CA VAL A 31 2.51 2.28 -0.63
C VAL A 31 2.28 3.52 0.24
N THR A 32 3.34 4.06 0.82
CA THR A 32 3.30 5.32 1.57
C THR A 32 4.12 6.39 0.85
N ALA A 33 3.53 7.54 0.54
CA ALA A 33 4.28 8.71 0.07
C ALA A 33 4.50 9.69 1.23
N THR A 34 5.75 10.05 1.51
CA THR A 34 6.11 10.95 2.63
C THR A 34 7.47 11.60 2.44
N ASP A 35 7.58 12.85 2.88
CA ASP A 35 8.82 13.62 2.97
C ASP A 35 9.01 14.20 4.38
N LEU A 36 8.64 13.41 5.40
CA LEU A 36 8.91 13.72 6.80
C LEU A 36 10.27 13.14 7.22
N GLU A 37 11.06 13.90 7.99
CA GLU A 37 12.34 13.46 8.56
C GLU A 37 12.21 12.18 9.40
N ASP A 38 11.06 11.97 10.04
CA ASP A 38 10.70 10.71 10.71
C ASP A 38 9.36 10.18 10.16
N PRO A 39 9.39 9.17 9.27
CA PRO A 39 8.18 8.58 8.70
C PRO A 39 7.56 7.47 9.56
N ALA A 40 8.24 6.95 10.60
CA ALA A 40 7.94 5.64 11.18
C ALA A 40 6.48 5.46 11.63
N ARG A 41 5.87 6.51 12.21
CA ARG A 41 4.48 6.47 12.71
C ARG A 41 3.39 6.34 11.62
N PHE A 42 3.74 6.51 10.35
CA PHE A 42 2.81 6.44 9.21
C PHE A 42 2.99 5.18 8.37
N LEU A 43 4.02 4.39 8.63
CA LEU A 43 4.37 3.22 7.84
C LEU A 43 3.73 1.96 8.43
N GLN A 44 3.25 1.08 7.56
CA GLN A 44 2.89 -0.29 7.88
C GLN A 44 3.97 -1.27 7.39
N GLN A 45 4.01 -2.45 8.02
CA GLN A 45 4.97 -3.48 7.63
C GLN A 45 4.74 -3.94 6.18
N GLY A 46 5.82 -4.02 5.41
CA GLY A 46 5.81 -4.48 4.02
C GLY A 46 5.51 -3.41 2.97
N GLU A 47 5.25 -2.16 3.37
CA GLU A 47 5.00 -1.07 2.42
C GLU A 47 6.30 -0.64 1.71
N ILE A 48 6.16 -0.16 0.48
CA ILE A 48 7.21 0.66 -0.15
C ILE A 48 7.00 2.12 0.19
N VAL A 49 8.09 2.85 0.36
CA VAL A 49 8.06 4.28 0.67
C VAL A 49 8.49 5.09 -0.54
N LEU A 50 7.69 6.08 -0.92
CA LEU A 50 7.99 7.06 -1.95
C LEU A 50 8.35 8.39 -1.27
N SER A 51 9.53 8.95 -1.57
CA SER A 51 9.99 10.23 -0.99
C SER A 51 10.67 11.07 -2.05
N GLY A 52 10.24 12.34 -2.20
CA GLY A 52 10.90 13.31 -3.08
C GLY A 52 12.25 13.81 -2.53
N LEU A 53 12.59 13.42 -1.30
CA LEU A 53 13.77 13.86 -0.54
C LEU A 53 13.74 15.35 -0.20
N VAL A 54 12.55 15.95 -0.05
CA VAL A 54 12.39 17.38 0.29
C VAL A 54 12.92 17.70 1.70
N TRP A 55 12.97 16.70 2.57
CA TRP A 55 13.56 16.77 3.93
C TRP A 55 15.09 16.75 3.95
N TRP A 56 15.74 16.40 2.83
CA TRP A 56 17.18 16.23 2.71
C TRP A 56 17.84 17.44 2.05
N SER A 57 19.02 17.83 2.52
CA SER A 57 19.89 18.79 1.83
C SER A 57 21.38 18.44 2.01
N PRO A 58 22.29 18.91 1.13
CA PRO A 58 23.72 18.63 1.24
C PRO A 58 24.37 19.17 2.52
N GLU A 59 23.81 20.20 3.13
CA GLU A 59 24.28 20.83 4.38
C GLU A 59 23.70 20.16 5.63
N ALA A 60 22.76 19.22 5.46
CA ALA A 60 22.17 18.50 6.58
C ALA A 60 23.17 17.57 7.27
N SER A 61 23.03 17.40 8.58
CA SER A 61 23.84 16.43 9.33
C SER A 61 23.64 15.01 8.78
N PRO A 62 24.70 14.21 8.57
CA PRO A 62 24.59 12.82 8.14
C PRO A 62 23.60 12.00 9.00
N ALA A 63 23.55 12.30 10.30
CA ALA A 63 22.63 11.67 11.25
C ALA A 63 21.14 11.82 10.89
N LYS A 64 20.74 12.83 10.10
CA LYS A 64 19.35 12.91 9.57
C LYS A 64 19.06 11.82 8.54
N THR A 65 20.03 11.51 7.69
CA THR A 65 19.90 10.47 6.66
C THR A 65 19.79 9.10 7.35
N ASP A 66 20.66 8.81 8.31
CA ASP A 66 20.62 7.58 9.08
C ASP A 66 19.34 7.46 9.92
N HIS A 67 18.86 8.55 10.54
CA HIS A 67 17.59 8.53 11.28
C HIS A 67 16.42 8.14 10.37
N PHE A 68 16.32 8.76 9.20
CA PHE A 68 15.28 8.45 8.22
C PHE A 68 15.35 6.98 7.77
N VAL A 69 16.52 6.48 7.35
CA VAL A 69 16.67 5.10 6.87
C VAL A 69 16.45 4.08 8.00
N SER A 70 16.93 4.37 9.21
CA SER A 70 16.67 3.56 10.41
C SER A 70 15.16 3.51 10.76
N ALA A 71 14.44 4.63 10.61
CA ALA A 71 12.99 4.69 10.74
C ALA A 71 12.28 3.81 9.69
N LEU A 72 12.72 3.83 8.42
CA LEU A 72 12.20 2.91 7.39
C LEU A 72 12.44 1.44 7.76
N ARG A 73 13.66 1.12 8.22
CA ARG A 73 14.05 -0.24 8.57
C ARG A 73 13.27 -0.78 9.77
N SER A 74 13.09 0.04 10.80
CA SER A 74 12.37 -0.33 12.03
C SER A 74 10.86 -0.48 11.82
N ALA A 75 10.25 0.33 10.94
CA ALA A 75 8.87 0.15 10.51
C ALA A 75 8.63 -1.07 9.60
N GLY A 76 9.70 -1.71 9.12
CA GLY A 76 9.62 -2.88 8.25
C GLY A 76 9.26 -2.54 6.80
N ALA A 77 9.72 -1.38 6.30
CA ALA A 77 9.57 -1.02 4.90
C ALA A 77 10.26 -2.05 3.98
N THR A 78 9.63 -2.34 2.85
CA THR A 78 10.10 -3.29 1.84
C THR A 78 11.15 -2.67 0.92
N ALA A 79 10.99 -1.40 0.54
CA ALA A 79 11.97 -0.60 -0.21
C ALA A 79 11.71 0.91 -0.08
N LEU A 80 12.74 1.71 -0.30
CA LEU A 80 12.66 3.15 -0.54
C LEU A 80 12.77 3.43 -2.05
N LEU A 81 11.84 4.21 -2.58
CA LEU A 81 11.84 4.74 -3.93
C LEU A 81 12.05 6.26 -3.83
N ALA A 82 13.26 6.70 -4.14
CA ALA A 82 13.70 8.08 -4.00
C ALA A 82 13.51 8.86 -5.31
N GLY A 83 12.78 9.97 -5.24
CA GLY A 83 12.56 10.87 -6.37
C GLY A 83 13.82 11.65 -6.75
N GLU A 84 14.16 11.65 -8.04
CA GLU A 84 15.25 12.46 -8.59
C GLU A 84 14.84 13.93 -8.83
N GLU A 85 13.53 14.25 -8.79
CA GLU A 85 12.99 15.57 -9.15
C GLU A 85 13.60 16.73 -8.36
N THR A 86 13.77 16.60 -7.04
CA THR A 86 14.23 17.70 -6.17
C THR A 86 15.75 17.94 -6.26
N HIS A 87 16.55 16.88 -6.46
CA HIS A 87 18.02 16.96 -6.37
C HIS A 87 18.76 16.60 -7.67
N GLY A 88 18.03 16.28 -8.74
CA GLY A 88 18.55 15.83 -10.04
C GLY A 88 19.07 14.39 -10.07
N ALA A 89 19.48 13.85 -8.91
CA ALA A 89 19.86 12.46 -8.69
C ALA A 89 19.63 12.09 -7.22
N VAL A 90 19.58 10.79 -6.91
CA VAL A 90 19.50 10.32 -5.53
C VAL A 90 20.85 10.53 -4.81
N PRO A 91 20.91 11.18 -3.63
CA PRO A 91 22.17 11.46 -2.94
C PRO A 91 22.96 10.20 -2.54
N GLY A 92 24.28 10.21 -2.77
CA GLY A 92 25.16 9.08 -2.42
C GLY A 92 25.10 8.69 -0.94
N ALA A 93 25.01 9.67 -0.04
CA ALA A 93 24.86 9.43 1.41
C ALA A 93 23.61 8.61 1.75
N LEU A 94 22.51 8.75 1.00
CA LEU A 94 21.31 7.93 1.16
C LEU A 94 21.55 6.50 0.66
N VAL A 95 22.31 6.31 -0.42
CA VAL A 95 22.68 4.99 -0.94
C VAL A 95 23.53 4.21 0.07
N ASP A 96 24.51 4.87 0.71
CA ASP A 96 25.37 4.24 1.70
C ASP A 96 24.60 3.93 3.00
N SER A 97 23.78 4.87 3.50
CA SER A 97 22.91 4.62 4.68
C SER A 97 21.90 3.48 4.43
N CYS A 98 21.26 3.45 3.24
CA CYS A 98 20.38 2.35 2.83
C CYS A 98 21.09 0.99 2.80
N ARG A 99 22.37 0.95 2.39
CA ARG A 99 23.21 -0.25 2.42
C ARG A 99 23.51 -0.71 3.85
N GLU A 100 23.87 0.21 4.74
CA GLU A 100 24.19 -0.11 6.14
C GLU A 100 22.99 -0.62 6.93
N HIS A 101 21.81 -0.01 6.76
CA HIS A 101 20.57 -0.43 7.41
C HIS A 101 19.84 -1.58 6.68
N GLY A 102 20.29 -1.97 5.49
CA GLY A 102 19.69 -3.04 4.68
C GLY A 102 18.28 -2.71 4.20
N VAL A 103 18.07 -1.51 3.67
CA VAL A 103 16.82 -1.04 3.06
C VAL A 103 17.04 -0.91 1.54
N PRO A 104 16.37 -1.70 0.69
CA PRO A 104 16.51 -1.58 -0.77
C PRO A 104 16.17 -0.16 -1.24
N LEU A 105 17.00 0.39 -2.12
CA LEU A 105 16.89 1.74 -2.65
C LEU A 105 16.80 1.71 -4.17
N LEU A 106 15.73 2.30 -4.67
CA LEU A 106 15.47 2.50 -6.09
C LEU A 106 15.41 4.01 -6.37
N SER A 107 15.86 4.45 -7.55
CA SER A 107 15.57 5.80 -8.02
C SER A 107 14.27 5.85 -8.82
N VAL A 108 13.58 6.98 -8.71
CA VAL A 108 12.41 7.33 -9.52
C VAL A 108 12.79 8.54 -10.36
N PRO A 109 12.89 8.40 -11.69
CA PRO A 109 13.26 9.52 -12.55
C PRO A 109 12.15 10.57 -12.55
N ALA A 110 12.50 11.86 -12.70
CA ALA A 110 11.57 12.99 -12.60
C ALA A 110 10.36 12.95 -13.56
N ARG A 111 10.38 12.08 -14.58
CA ARG A 111 9.26 11.85 -15.50
C ARG A 111 8.25 10.80 -15.02
N THR A 112 8.56 10.06 -13.96
CA THR A 112 7.71 9.01 -13.38
C THR A 112 7.05 9.53 -12.11
N SER A 113 5.74 9.79 -12.17
CA SER A 113 5.00 10.24 -10.99
C SER A 113 4.84 9.13 -9.93
N PHE A 114 4.87 9.51 -8.65
CA PHE A 114 4.53 8.62 -7.53
C PHE A 114 3.12 8.03 -7.66
N ARG A 115 2.20 8.75 -8.31
CA ARG A 115 0.88 8.24 -8.68
C ARG A 115 0.96 7.01 -9.59
N ALA A 116 1.77 7.05 -10.65
CA ALA A 116 1.91 5.92 -11.57
C ALA A 116 2.47 4.67 -10.89
N ILE A 117 3.42 4.84 -9.97
CA ILE A 117 3.95 3.75 -9.13
C ILE A 117 2.85 3.19 -8.21
N THR A 118 2.11 4.06 -7.54
CA THR A 118 1.01 3.71 -6.63
C THR A 118 -0.09 2.94 -7.37
N GLU A 119 -0.50 3.43 -8.54
CA GLU A 119 -1.48 2.75 -9.41
C GLU A 119 -0.95 1.38 -9.90
N ALA A 120 0.33 1.28 -10.29
CA ALA A 120 0.91 0.00 -10.73
C ALA A 120 0.92 -1.07 -9.63
N VAL A 121 1.23 -0.70 -8.39
CA VAL A 121 1.20 -1.62 -7.24
C VAL A 121 -0.23 -2.09 -6.96
N TYR A 122 -1.18 -1.16 -6.80
CA TYR A 122 -2.56 -1.53 -6.45
C TYR A 122 -3.28 -2.25 -7.61
N LEU A 123 -3.05 -1.90 -8.87
CA LEU A 123 -3.61 -2.62 -10.03
C LEU A 123 -3.15 -4.07 -10.08
N ARG A 124 -1.86 -4.36 -9.79
CA ARG A 124 -1.39 -5.76 -9.67
C ARG A 124 -2.03 -6.45 -8.46
N GLN A 125 -2.06 -5.79 -7.30
CA GLN A 125 -2.64 -6.38 -6.09
C GLN A 125 -4.13 -6.73 -6.27
N TRP A 126 -4.93 -5.84 -6.88
CA TRP A 126 -6.33 -6.08 -7.23
C TRP A 126 -6.51 -7.11 -8.36
N GLY A 127 -5.61 -7.13 -9.34
CA GLY A 127 -5.59 -8.11 -10.43
C GLY A 127 -5.19 -9.52 -10.00
N ASP A 128 -4.41 -9.66 -8.93
CA ASP A 128 -4.09 -10.93 -8.27
C ASP A 128 -5.25 -11.39 -7.37
N LEU A 129 -5.88 -10.46 -6.63
CA LEU A 129 -7.12 -10.70 -5.87
C LEU A 129 -8.27 -11.18 -6.78
N SER A 130 -8.33 -10.71 -8.02
CA SER A 130 -9.35 -11.11 -9.00
C SER A 130 -9.06 -12.46 -9.69
N ARG A 131 -7.81 -12.95 -9.64
CA ARG A 131 -7.38 -14.20 -10.30
C ARG A 131 -7.20 -15.38 -9.36
N ARG A 132 -7.11 -15.15 -8.05
CA ARG A 132 -7.16 -16.19 -7.03
C ARG A 132 -8.57 -16.26 -6.44
N PRO A 133 -9.16 -17.44 -6.20
CA PRO A 133 -10.29 -17.58 -5.30
C PRO A 133 -9.78 -17.42 -3.84
N ALA A 134 -9.34 -16.20 -3.51
CA ALA A 134 -8.97 -15.84 -2.15
C ALA A 134 -10.26 -15.60 -1.35
N HIS A 135 -10.45 -16.36 -0.27
CA HIS A 135 -11.70 -16.30 0.50
C HIS A 135 -12.00 -14.94 1.16
N HIS A 136 -11.01 -14.04 1.25
CA HIS A 136 -11.18 -12.69 1.77
C HIS A 136 -10.59 -11.66 0.81
N TYR A 137 -11.41 -10.68 0.42
CA TYR A 137 -10.92 -9.42 -0.15
C TYR A 137 -10.09 -8.69 0.92
N ALA A 138 -8.95 -8.14 0.52
CA ALA A 138 -8.16 -7.29 1.41
C ALA A 138 -8.86 -5.93 1.59
N LEU A 139 -9.80 -5.86 2.53
CA LEU A 139 -10.35 -4.60 3.01
C LEU A 139 -9.20 -3.75 3.61
N PRO A 140 -9.16 -2.43 3.35
CA PRO A 140 -8.22 -1.50 4.00
C PRO A 140 -8.27 -1.65 5.52
N GLU A 141 -7.13 -1.51 6.20
CA GLU A 141 -7.02 -1.85 7.63
C GLU A 141 -7.94 -1.00 8.53
N ASN A 142 -8.17 0.26 8.16
CA ASN A 142 -9.14 1.12 8.82
C ASN A 142 -10.58 0.59 8.67
N VAL A 143 -10.97 0.13 7.47
CA VAL A 143 -12.29 -0.47 7.21
C VAL A 143 -12.42 -1.80 7.96
N ARG A 144 -11.37 -2.63 7.98
CA ARG A 144 -11.35 -3.88 8.75
C ARG A 144 -11.51 -3.62 10.25
N THR A 145 -10.76 -2.66 10.79
CA THR A 145 -10.81 -2.27 12.21
C THR A 145 -12.18 -1.73 12.58
N GLU A 146 -12.78 -0.88 11.74
CA GLU A 146 -14.13 -0.34 11.97
C GLU A 146 -15.19 -1.47 11.98
N LEU A 147 -15.17 -2.36 10.99
CA LEU A 147 -16.11 -3.47 10.89
C LEU A 147 -15.93 -4.48 12.03
N ALA A 148 -14.70 -4.75 12.46
CA ALA A 148 -14.42 -5.61 13.62
C ALA A 148 -14.96 -4.99 14.91
N ARG A 149 -14.82 -3.67 15.09
CA ARG A 149 -15.38 -2.92 16.22
C ARG A 149 -16.91 -2.97 16.22
N LEU A 150 -17.54 -2.71 15.08
CA LEU A 150 -19.00 -2.81 14.92
C LEU A 150 -19.52 -4.22 15.22
N LEU A 151 -18.82 -5.26 14.75
CA LEU A 151 -19.17 -6.65 15.06
C LEU A 151 -19.06 -6.95 16.56
N ALA A 152 -18.04 -6.43 17.24
CA ALA A 152 -17.89 -6.56 18.69
C ALA A 152 -18.97 -5.79 19.48
N ASP A 153 -19.42 -4.64 18.96
CA ASP A 153 -20.55 -3.86 19.48
C ASP A 153 -21.92 -4.52 19.22
N GLY A 154 -21.97 -5.64 18.47
CA GLY A 154 -23.19 -6.38 18.15
C GLY A 154 -23.93 -5.94 16.88
N ALA A 155 -23.27 -5.20 15.98
CA ALA A 155 -23.86 -4.72 14.72
C ALA A 155 -24.40 -5.86 13.86
N GLY A 156 -25.58 -5.63 13.27
CA GLY A 156 -26.25 -6.61 12.42
C GLY A 156 -25.60 -6.76 11.03
N PRO A 157 -25.85 -7.87 10.29
CA PRO A 157 -25.25 -8.08 8.97
C PRO A 157 -25.58 -6.97 7.95
N THR A 158 -26.77 -6.37 8.03
CA THR A 158 -27.18 -5.22 7.21
C THR A 158 -26.36 -3.97 7.51
N GLU A 159 -26.07 -3.71 8.79
CA GLU A 159 -25.29 -2.54 9.22
C GLU A 159 -23.82 -2.68 8.82
N LEU A 160 -23.22 -3.87 9.05
CA LEU A 160 -21.88 -4.19 8.58
C LEU A 160 -21.75 -4.06 7.05
N LEU A 161 -22.76 -4.52 6.30
CA LEU A 161 -22.80 -4.39 4.85
C LEU A 161 -22.92 -2.92 4.40
N ASP A 162 -23.77 -2.11 5.03
CA ASP A 162 -23.91 -0.69 4.69
C ASP A 162 -22.62 0.09 5.00
N ARG A 163 -22.01 -0.13 6.18
CA ARG A 163 -20.75 0.52 6.57
C ARG A 163 -19.58 0.11 5.69
N ALA A 164 -19.50 -1.16 5.28
CA ALA A 164 -18.45 -1.67 4.39
C ALA A 164 -18.50 -1.02 2.99
N PHE A 165 -19.68 -0.70 2.47
CA PHE A 165 -19.85 -0.16 1.12
C PHE A 165 -20.08 1.36 1.07
N ALA A 166 -20.33 2.03 2.20
CA ALA A 166 -20.57 3.47 2.28
C ALA A 166 -19.50 4.34 1.57
N HIS A 167 -18.24 3.91 1.59
CA HIS A 167 -17.13 4.63 0.96
C HIS A 167 -16.99 4.37 -0.56
N LEU A 168 -17.76 3.44 -1.13
CA LEU A 168 -17.81 3.13 -2.57
C LEU A 168 -19.02 3.78 -3.28
N GLY A 169 -19.77 4.62 -2.57
CA GLY A 169 -21.04 5.18 -3.02
C GLY A 169 -22.23 4.27 -2.69
N ARG A 170 -23.43 4.67 -3.11
CA ARG A 170 -24.70 3.99 -2.75
C ARG A 170 -24.96 2.74 -3.60
N LEU A 171 -23.98 1.82 -3.66
CA LEU A 171 -24.06 0.60 -4.45
C LEU A 171 -25.14 -0.36 -3.89
N PRO A 172 -25.97 -0.98 -4.75
CA PRO A 172 -26.92 -2.00 -4.35
C PRO A 172 -26.17 -3.32 -4.08
N CYS A 173 -26.00 -3.68 -2.81
CA CYS A 173 -25.27 -4.87 -2.38
C CYS A 173 -26.14 -5.79 -1.52
N TYR A 174 -25.85 -7.08 -1.56
CA TYR A 174 -26.59 -8.14 -0.88
C TYR A 174 -25.65 -9.10 -0.16
N LEU A 175 -26.04 -9.53 1.03
CA LEU A 175 -25.47 -10.68 1.71
C LEU A 175 -26.50 -11.82 1.66
N LEU A 176 -26.12 -12.96 1.06
CA LEU A 176 -27.00 -14.12 0.86
C LEU A 176 -26.51 -15.32 1.67
N ALA A 177 -27.45 -16.13 2.17
CA ALA A 177 -27.16 -17.48 2.64
C ALA A 177 -26.88 -18.41 1.46
N ALA A 178 -26.23 -19.56 1.70
CA ALA A 178 -25.96 -20.57 0.68
C ALA A 178 -27.22 -21.05 -0.08
N GLY A 179 -28.39 -21.04 0.57
CA GLY A 179 -29.69 -21.32 -0.05
C GLY A 179 -30.40 -20.10 -0.68
N GLY A 180 -29.67 -19.05 -1.07
CA GLY A 180 -30.22 -17.88 -1.77
C GLY A 180 -31.01 -16.87 -0.92
N ARG A 181 -31.32 -17.19 0.35
CA ARG A 181 -32.05 -16.28 1.26
C ARG A 181 -31.20 -15.05 1.62
N THR A 182 -31.76 -13.86 1.44
CA THR A 182 -31.14 -12.60 1.91
C THR A 182 -30.95 -12.59 3.43
N ILE A 183 -29.74 -12.25 3.86
CA ILE A 183 -29.32 -12.02 5.26
C ILE A 183 -29.25 -10.51 5.54
N GLY A 184 -28.82 -9.71 4.57
CA GLY A 184 -28.78 -8.25 4.64
C GLY A 184 -28.70 -7.61 3.24
N ARG A 185 -29.07 -6.34 3.12
CA ARG A 185 -28.98 -5.55 1.88
C ARG A 185 -28.67 -4.09 2.18
N THR A 186 -27.94 -3.40 1.30
CA THR A 186 -27.74 -1.94 1.44
C THR A 186 -29.06 -1.19 1.21
N PRO A 187 -29.25 0.03 1.74
CA PRO A 187 -30.50 0.78 1.58
C PRO A 187 -30.89 1.08 0.12
N SER A 188 -29.92 1.10 -0.80
CA SER A 188 -30.14 1.30 -2.24
C SER A 188 -30.43 0.00 -3.00
N ALA A 189 -30.25 -1.17 -2.39
CA ALA A 189 -30.53 -2.45 -3.00
C ALA A 189 -32.05 -2.74 -2.99
N PRO A 190 -32.72 -2.97 -4.14
CA PRO A 190 -34.12 -3.41 -4.17
C PRO A 190 -34.28 -4.81 -3.56
N GLU A 191 -35.49 -5.25 -3.26
CA GLU A 191 -35.70 -6.62 -2.76
C GLU A 191 -35.52 -7.66 -3.87
N LEU A 192 -34.75 -8.71 -3.59
CA LEU A 192 -34.61 -9.84 -4.50
C LEU A 192 -35.84 -10.75 -4.38
N PRO A 193 -36.43 -11.20 -5.50
CA PRO A 193 -37.50 -12.18 -5.46
C PRO A 193 -37.00 -13.48 -4.85
N VAL A 194 -37.76 -14.04 -3.90
CA VAL A 194 -37.45 -15.34 -3.30
C VAL A 194 -37.48 -16.41 -4.39
N GLN A 195 -36.32 -16.93 -4.76
CA GLN A 195 -36.24 -18.15 -5.57
C GLN A 195 -36.86 -19.28 -4.76
N ARG A 196 -38.02 -19.77 -5.23
CA ARG A 196 -38.59 -21.02 -4.73
C ARG A 196 -37.69 -22.15 -5.22
N ALA A 197 -37.12 -22.89 -4.27
CA ALA A 197 -36.41 -24.14 -4.52
C ALA A 197 -37.36 -25.24 -5.01
#